data_AF-A0A3P7FS72-F1
#
_entry.id   AF-A0A3P7FS72-F1
#
_cell.length_a   1.000
_cell.length_b   1.000
_cell.length_c   1.000
_cell.angle_alpha   90.00
_cell.angle_beta   90.00
_cell.angle_gamma   90.00
#
_symmetry.space_group_name_H-M   'P 1'
#
loop_
_entity.id
_entity.type
_entity.pdbx_description
1 polymer ?
#
loop_
_entity_poly.entity_id
_entity_poly.type
_entity_poly.pdbx_seq_one_letter_code
_entity_poly.pdbx_strand_id
1 'polypeptide(L)'
;MNEFMDPDDEQYLSFLRNLDSKYCKDQDHYKVLGLSNLRWQASTSQIRTAYRAKVLKHHPDKNNAVRIEATNGEDYFTCITKAYEQLGLSEQKRRAYDSVDPLFDDSIPDEKIISSDNFYDILAPVFIRNARWSVRQPVPLLGDINSAQAEVDRFYSFWFNWDSWREFSYLDEEDKEKGEDRWERREIEKINKVEREKRRKNEMKRIRNLVEMAYRKDPRVAMFKEQEKLKKEKQRDERRKALEEKKAQDEKKKMEIELKNKKIEEEKLEKQRQQLAYEKRIKEQQKKLLGEARRKLRRTAEGKNYWDADVSSKLSCLEAIEHVCLRLDAIRLNEITARLELLSSLKEAMDTLKVQIHKEVPESIETKDGVSPEYTTDTMSNWSPDEITLLVKATTLYPIGTIKRWSEIANYINEHRENKNAKKKTEKDVLIQAKTLKSLSNSQKHKKVKDILVNSAKGSELEWNAEEQKLLEAALKKFPSSDPARWENVANFVGKSKKECIRRLVNYLQYCCKIFPTTSLLKGRCRGRK
;
A
#
# COMPACT_ATOMS: atom_id res chain seq x y z
N MET A 1 28.79 45.30 -51.71
CA MET A 1 28.97 43.86 -51.45
C MET A 1 28.06 43.49 -50.31
N ASN A 2 27.30 42.40 -50.42
CA ASN A 2 26.54 41.91 -49.28
C ASN A 2 27.53 41.27 -48.31
N GLU A 3 27.74 41.86 -47.14
CA GLU A 3 28.76 41.46 -46.16
C GLU A 3 28.63 39.99 -45.72
N PHE A 4 27.46 39.40 -45.89
CA PHE A 4 27.19 38.00 -45.56
C PHE A 4 27.53 36.99 -46.67
N MET A 5 27.87 37.46 -47.87
CA MET A 5 28.21 36.59 -49.00
C MET A 5 29.72 36.38 -49.08
N ASP A 6 30.11 35.21 -49.57
CA ASP A 6 31.50 34.92 -49.88
C ASP A 6 32.03 35.92 -50.92
N PRO A 7 33.28 36.40 -50.79
CA PRO A 7 33.87 37.28 -51.78
C PRO A 7 33.98 36.56 -53.13
N ASP A 8 33.72 37.28 -54.22
CA ASP A 8 33.92 36.77 -55.58
C ASP A 8 35.40 36.83 -55.98
N ASP A 9 36.26 36.20 -55.18
CA ASP A 9 37.70 36.11 -55.46
C ASP A 9 38.00 35.07 -56.56
N GLU A 10 39.25 35.02 -57.01
CA GLU A 10 39.66 34.11 -58.07
C GLU A 10 39.48 32.63 -57.66
N GLN A 11 39.62 32.30 -56.37
CA GLN A 11 39.42 30.94 -55.88
C GLN A 11 37.95 30.52 -55.99
N TYR A 12 37.03 31.40 -55.60
CA TYR A 12 35.60 31.20 -55.72
C TYR A 12 35.15 31.10 -57.19
N LEU A 13 35.65 31.99 -58.05
CA LEU A 13 35.35 31.96 -59.48
C LEU A 13 35.90 30.71 -60.16
N SER A 14 37.11 30.27 -59.78
CA SER A 14 37.70 29.00 -60.23
C SER A 14 36.85 27.80 -59.79
N PHE A 15 36.40 27.79 -58.52
CA PHE A 15 35.47 26.78 -58.03
C PHE A 15 34.19 26.74 -58.87
N LEU A 16 33.55 27.89 -59.13
CA LEU A 16 32.33 27.93 -59.94
C LEU A 16 32.58 27.40 -61.36
N ARG A 17 33.65 27.80 -62.03
CA ARG A 17 33.94 27.39 -63.43
C ARG A 17 34.17 25.89 -63.57
N ASN A 18 34.61 25.22 -62.52
CA ASN A 18 34.87 23.78 -62.52
C ASN A 18 33.62 22.95 -62.14
N LEU A 19 32.47 23.58 -61.90
CA LEU A 19 31.22 22.86 -61.62
C LEU A 19 30.67 22.22 -62.88
N ASP A 20 30.30 20.94 -62.78
CA ASP A 20 29.63 20.17 -63.83
C ASP A 20 28.15 19.98 -63.47
N SER A 21 27.27 20.29 -64.41
CA SER A 21 25.81 20.20 -64.27
C SER A 21 25.32 18.77 -64.02
N LYS A 22 26.11 17.75 -64.37
CA LYS A 22 25.83 16.31 -64.15
C LYS A 22 25.95 15.90 -62.68
N TYR A 23 26.84 16.52 -61.92
CA TYR A 23 27.12 16.19 -60.53
C TYR A 23 26.53 17.22 -59.54
N CYS A 24 25.48 17.94 -59.95
CA CYS A 24 24.86 18.98 -59.14
C CYS A 24 24.39 18.50 -57.76
N LYS A 25 24.02 17.22 -57.62
CA LYS A 25 23.53 16.65 -56.35
C LYS A 25 24.62 16.61 -55.28
N ASP A 26 25.89 16.46 -55.67
CA ASP A 26 27.02 16.28 -54.76
C ASP A 26 27.74 17.60 -54.45
N GLN A 27 27.28 18.70 -55.04
CA GLN A 27 27.86 20.02 -54.85
C GLN A 27 27.42 20.66 -53.52
N ASP A 28 28.28 21.51 -52.98
CA ASP A 28 27.91 22.37 -51.86
C ASP A 28 27.04 23.53 -52.36
N HIS A 29 25.72 23.37 -52.31
CA HIS A 29 24.76 24.37 -52.80
C HIS A 29 24.90 25.72 -52.10
N TYR A 30 25.33 25.74 -50.83
CA TYR A 30 25.59 26.99 -50.13
C TYR A 30 26.82 27.68 -50.70
N LYS A 31 27.91 26.94 -50.91
CA LYS A 31 29.10 27.48 -51.56
C LYS A 31 28.80 27.92 -52.99
N VAL A 32 28.00 27.19 -53.76
CA VAL A 32 27.59 27.60 -55.11
C VAL A 32 26.88 28.97 -55.10
N LEU A 33 26.03 29.25 -54.11
CA LEU A 33 25.38 30.55 -53.96
C LEU A 33 26.26 31.64 -53.29
N GLY A 34 27.46 31.30 -52.84
CA GLY A 34 28.33 32.22 -52.09
C GLY A 34 27.84 32.46 -50.66
N LEU A 35 27.33 31.42 -50.01
CA LEU A 35 26.80 31.41 -48.65
C LEU A 35 27.56 30.40 -47.77
N SER A 36 28.82 30.12 -48.07
CA SER A 36 29.62 29.11 -47.36
C SER A 36 29.76 29.43 -45.86
N ASN A 37 29.79 30.72 -45.50
CA ASN A 37 29.86 31.17 -44.12
C ASN A 37 28.55 30.96 -43.33
N LEU A 38 27.39 31.18 -43.97
CA LEU A 38 26.09 31.07 -43.28
C LEU A 38 25.56 29.63 -43.28
N ARG A 39 25.76 28.89 -44.39
CA ARG A 39 25.18 27.56 -44.61
C ARG A 39 23.71 27.50 -44.18
N TRP A 40 23.37 26.52 -43.34
CA TRP A 40 22.04 26.29 -42.77
C TRP A 40 21.49 27.44 -41.92
N GLN A 41 22.31 28.39 -41.49
CA GLN A 41 21.85 29.58 -40.76
C GLN A 41 21.34 30.68 -41.71
N ALA A 42 21.56 30.56 -43.03
CA ALA A 42 21.10 31.55 -43.99
C ALA A 42 19.56 31.65 -43.98
N SER A 43 19.01 32.86 -43.85
CA SER A 43 17.57 33.09 -44.00
C SER A 43 17.13 32.91 -45.45
N THR A 44 15.85 32.62 -45.67
CA THR A 44 15.27 32.55 -47.03
C THR A 44 15.49 33.84 -47.82
N SER A 45 15.50 35.00 -47.13
CA SER A 45 15.80 36.31 -47.75
C SER A 45 17.26 36.41 -48.20
N GLN A 46 18.22 35.97 -47.38
CA GLN A 46 19.64 35.94 -47.74
C GLN A 46 19.89 35.00 -48.93
N ILE A 47 19.26 33.82 -48.95
CA ILE A 47 19.37 32.86 -50.07
C ILE A 47 18.86 33.48 -51.38
N ARG A 48 17.68 34.11 -51.35
CA ARG A 48 17.11 34.81 -52.52
C ARG A 48 17.99 35.96 -52.99
N THR A 49 18.52 36.73 -52.05
CA THR A 49 19.39 37.88 -52.35
C THR A 49 20.70 37.41 -52.99
N ALA A 50 21.32 36.36 -52.44
CA ALA A 50 22.52 35.75 -52.99
C ALA A 50 22.29 35.19 -54.40
N TYR A 51 21.20 34.44 -54.61
CA TYR A 51 20.85 33.93 -55.93
C TYR A 51 20.67 35.06 -56.96
N ARG A 52 19.91 36.12 -56.63
CA ARG A 52 19.75 37.28 -57.53
C ARG A 52 21.08 37.91 -57.88
N ALA A 53 21.99 38.07 -56.91
CA ALA A 53 23.32 38.61 -57.14
C ALA A 53 24.15 37.71 -58.07
N LYS A 54 24.13 36.38 -57.88
CA LYS A 54 24.84 35.43 -58.75
C LYS A 54 24.25 35.38 -60.15
N VAL A 55 22.92 35.42 -60.30
CA VAL A 55 22.26 35.49 -61.61
C VAL A 55 22.69 36.75 -62.36
N LEU A 56 22.69 37.92 -61.71
CA LEU A 56 23.12 39.16 -62.37
C LEU A 56 24.57 39.12 -62.87
N LYS A 57 25.46 38.40 -62.17
CA LYS A 57 26.90 38.33 -62.49
C LYS A 57 27.30 37.18 -63.41
N HIS A 58 26.53 36.10 -63.45
CA HIS A 58 26.93 34.85 -64.12
C HIS A 58 25.98 34.42 -65.23
N HIS A 59 24.90 35.16 -65.50
CA HIS A 59 23.96 34.79 -66.55
C HIS A 59 24.63 34.81 -67.94
N PRO A 60 24.49 33.74 -68.75
CA PRO A 60 25.21 33.59 -70.03
C PRO A 60 24.95 34.77 -70.99
N ASP A 61 23.71 35.27 -71.04
CA ASP A 61 23.31 36.41 -71.89
C ASP A 61 23.91 37.77 -71.47
N LYS A 62 24.29 37.94 -70.20
CA LYS A 62 24.76 39.23 -69.65
C LYS A 62 26.28 39.32 -69.51
N ASN A 63 26.99 38.22 -69.73
CA ASN A 63 28.44 38.08 -69.48
C ASN A 63 29.32 38.63 -70.60
N ASN A 64 29.06 39.83 -71.12
CA ASN A 64 29.95 40.46 -72.10
C ASN A 64 31.35 40.82 -71.53
N ALA A 65 31.54 40.84 -70.20
CA ALA A 65 32.82 41.14 -69.56
C ALA A 65 33.61 39.93 -69.02
N VAL A 66 32.96 38.76 -68.87
CA VAL A 66 33.59 37.51 -68.43
C VAL A 66 33.55 36.50 -69.57
N ARG A 67 33.99 36.95 -70.76
CA ARG A 67 34.21 36.07 -71.91
C ARG A 67 35.56 35.35 -71.74
N ILE A 68 35.65 34.60 -70.65
CA ILE A 68 36.71 33.62 -70.41
C ILE A 68 36.24 32.35 -71.09
N GLU A 69 37.14 31.72 -71.84
CA GLU A 69 37.00 30.50 -72.62
C GLU A 69 36.64 29.27 -71.74
N ALA A 70 35.59 29.38 -70.94
CA ALA A 70 35.03 28.27 -70.21
C ALA A 70 34.31 27.40 -71.24
N THR A 71 34.97 26.30 -71.63
CA THR A 71 34.40 25.18 -72.37
C THR A 71 33.05 24.72 -71.81
N ASN A 72 32.78 25.00 -70.53
CA ASN A 72 31.60 24.59 -69.77
C ASN A 72 30.78 25.78 -69.21
N GLY A 73 30.80 26.95 -69.87
CA GLY A 73 30.15 28.17 -69.36
C GLY A 73 28.65 28.02 -69.04
N GLU A 74 27.94 27.18 -69.80
CA GLU A 74 26.51 26.89 -69.58
C GLU A 74 26.27 25.91 -68.41
N ASP A 75 27.24 25.06 -68.10
CA ASP A 75 27.11 24.02 -67.08
C ASP A 75 27.12 24.59 -65.67
N TYR A 76 28.01 25.53 -65.35
CA TYR A 76 28.09 26.05 -64.00
C TYR A 76 26.92 27.00 -63.66
N PHE A 77 26.39 27.74 -64.64
CA PHE A 77 25.18 28.55 -64.42
C PHE A 77 23.96 27.66 -64.12
N THR A 78 23.89 26.49 -64.77
CA THR A 78 22.89 25.46 -64.44
C THR A 78 23.05 25.00 -62.98
N CYS A 79 24.29 24.82 -62.50
CA CYS A 79 24.56 24.51 -61.09
C CYS A 79 24.06 25.60 -60.13
N ILE A 80 24.24 26.88 -60.45
CA ILE A 80 23.71 28.02 -59.67
C ILE A 80 22.18 27.95 -59.56
N THR A 81 21.51 27.64 -60.67
CA THR A 81 20.04 27.52 -60.70
C THR A 81 19.58 26.34 -59.84
N LYS A 82 20.19 25.16 -60.01
CA LYS A 82 19.87 23.96 -59.22
C LYS A 82 20.14 24.16 -57.72
N ALA A 83 21.20 24.88 -57.35
CA ALA A 83 21.49 25.22 -55.95
C ALA A 83 20.37 26.07 -55.33
N TYR A 84 19.85 27.05 -56.06
CA TYR A 84 18.71 27.83 -55.60
C TYR A 84 17.40 27.03 -55.57
N GLU A 85 17.19 26.10 -56.52
CA GLU A 85 16.04 25.20 -56.48
C GLU A 85 16.04 24.31 -55.24
N GLN A 86 17.21 23.85 -54.80
CA GLN A 86 17.36 23.04 -53.60
C GLN A 86 17.18 23.86 -52.32
N LEU A 87 17.80 25.04 -52.23
CA LEU A 87 17.88 25.82 -50.99
C LEU A 87 16.76 26.87 -50.83
N GLY A 88 16.28 27.44 -51.93
CA GLY A 88 15.48 28.68 -51.93
C GLY A 88 14.00 28.52 -52.26
N LEU A 89 13.62 27.46 -52.98
CA LEU A 89 12.21 27.28 -53.43
C LEU A 89 11.30 26.68 -52.37
N SER A 90 11.76 25.68 -51.63
CA SER A 90 10.96 25.01 -50.60
C SER A 90 11.80 24.72 -49.37
N GLU A 91 11.22 24.94 -48.19
CA GLU A 91 11.87 24.63 -46.93
C GLU A 91 12.12 23.12 -46.79
N GLN A 92 11.23 22.29 -47.35
CA GLN A 92 11.35 20.84 -47.32
C GLN A 92 12.59 20.35 -48.07
N LYS A 93 12.82 20.81 -49.31
CA LYS A 93 14.04 20.47 -50.07
C LYS A 93 15.30 20.94 -49.33
N ARG A 94 15.26 22.14 -48.77
CA ARG A 94 16.37 22.66 -47.98
C ARG A 94 16.65 21.79 -46.76
N ARG A 95 15.62 21.41 -45.99
CA ARG A 95 15.76 20.51 -44.83
C ARG A 95 16.31 19.14 -45.22
N ALA A 96 15.88 18.59 -46.36
CA ALA A 96 16.39 17.33 -46.90
C ALA A 96 17.89 17.40 -47.13
N TYR A 97 18.35 18.49 -47.75
CA TYR A 97 19.76 18.74 -48.02
C TYR A 97 20.56 19.01 -46.74
N ASP A 98 20.04 19.90 -45.89
CA ASP A 98 20.65 20.25 -44.60
C ASP A 98 20.87 19.01 -43.73
N SER A 99 19.92 18.07 -43.72
CA SER A 99 20.00 16.85 -42.92
C SER A 99 21.17 15.93 -43.28
N VAL A 100 21.75 16.09 -44.46
CA VAL A 100 22.86 15.27 -44.98
C VAL A 100 24.09 16.12 -45.31
N ASP A 101 24.19 17.28 -44.65
CA ASP A 101 25.33 18.21 -44.74
C ASP A 101 26.65 17.50 -44.40
N PRO A 102 27.59 17.34 -45.35
CA PRO A 102 28.86 16.66 -45.12
C PRO A 102 29.76 17.35 -44.10
N LEU A 103 29.53 18.63 -43.80
CA LEU A 103 30.29 19.38 -42.80
C LEU A 103 29.72 19.21 -41.37
N PHE A 104 28.59 18.52 -41.21
CA PHE A 104 28.06 18.22 -39.89
C PHE A 104 28.77 17.02 -39.26
N ASP A 105 29.38 17.23 -38.09
CA ASP A 105 30.04 16.17 -37.36
C ASP A 105 29.02 15.28 -36.62
N ASP A 106 28.81 14.07 -37.16
CA ASP A 106 27.93 13.06 -36.57
C ASP A 106 28.60 12.20 -35.47
N SER A 107 29.91 12.35 -35.21
CA SER A 107 30.67 11.49 -34.28
C SER A 107 30.24 11.63 -32.82
N ILE A 108 30.14 10.53 -32.07
CA ILE A 108 29.92 10.57 -30.62
C ILE A 108 31.27 10.32 -29.92
N PRO A 109 31.67 11.15 -28.95
CA PRO A 109 32.89 10.92 -28.17
C PRO A 109 32.92 9.52 -27.54
N ASP A 110 34.10 8.89 -27.46
CA ASP A 110 34.25 7.62 -26.74
C ASP A 110 33.97 7.82 -25.24
N GLU A 111 33.23 6.90 -24.62
CA GLU A 111 32.91 6.96 -23.20
C GLU A 111 34.16 6.95 -22.30
N LYS A 112 35.28 6.41 -22.79
CA LYS A 112 36.55 6.32 -22.03
C LYS A 112 37.24 7.66 -21.82
N ILE A 113 37.11 8.60 -22.75
CA ILE A 113 37.74 9.93 -22.64
C ILE A 113 36.97 10.86 -21.71
N ILE A 114 35.72 10.53 -21.38
CA ILE A 114 34.85 11.35 -20.54
C ILE A 114 35.13 11.06 -19.06
N SER A 115 35.65 12.07 -18.37
CA SER A 115 35.84 12.15 -16.92
C SER A 115 34.92 13.20 -16.30
N SER A 116 34.91 13.30 -14.97
CA SER A 116 34.14 14.34 -14.27
C SER A 116 34.61 15.75 -14.61
N ASP A 117 35.90 15.92 -14.87
CA ASP A 117 36.54 17.23 -15.03
C ASP A 117 36.29 17.82 -16.42
N ASN A 118 36.28 16.96 -17.46
CA ASN A 118 36.11 17.37 -18.86
C ASN A 118 34.69 17.12 -19.40
N PHE A 119 33.75 16.70 -18.54
CA PHE A 119 32.40 16.30 -18.93
C PHE A 119 31.69 17.37 -19.76
N TYR A 120 31.70 18.62 -19.28
CA TYR A 120 31.01 19.73 -19.94
C TYR A 120 31.73 20.17 -21.21
N ASP A 121 33.06 20.22 -21.19
CA ASP A 121 33.87 20.64 -22.34
C ASP A 121 33.69 19.69 -23.54
N ILE A 122 33.57 18.39 -23.27
CA ILE A 122 33.38 17.38 -24.33
C ILE A 122 31.92 17.32 -24.78
N LEU A 123 30.96 17.25 -23.84
CA LEU A 123 29.58 16.93 -24.20
C LEU A 123 28.71 18.15 -24.53
N ALA A 124 28.98 19.33 -23.94
CA ALA A 124 28.17 20.51 -24.23
C ALA A 124 28.22 20.89 -25.72
N PRO A 125 29.39 20.95 -26.40
CA PRO A 125 29.44 21.21 -27.84
C PRO A 125 28.69 20.15 -28.67
N VAL A 126 28.75 18.89 -28.24
CA VAL A 126 28.07 17.77 -28.92
C VAL A 126 26.55 17.89 -28.79
N PHE A 127 26.02 18.31 -27.64
CA PHE A 127 24.58 18.56 -27.50
C PHE A 127 24.15 19.81 -28.27
N ILE A 128 24.94 20.90 -28.22
CA ILE A 128 24.64 22.15 -28.94
C ILE A 128 24.58 21.92 -30.45
N ARG A 129 25.56 21.21 -31.04
CA ARG A 129 25.52 20.92 -32.49
C ARG A 129 24.31 20.05 -32.87
N ASN A 130 23.96 19.05 -32.07
CA ASN A 130 22.81 18.17 -32.34
C ASN A 130 21.46 18.87 -32.09
N ALA A 131 21.43 19.92 -31.27
CA ALA A 131 20.24 20.74 -31.02
C ALA A 131 19.65 21.35 -32.31
N ARG A 132 20.48 21.52 -33.35
CA ARG A 132 20.08 21.94 -34.71
C ARG A 132 18.89 21.14 -35.25
N TRP A 133 18.82 19.85 -34.94
CA TRP A 133 17.81 18.94 -35.49
C TRP A 133 16.52 18.90 -34.66
N SER A 134 16.41 19.65 -33.56
CA SER A 134 15.25 19.53 -32.68
C SER A 134 14.00 20.20 -33.25
N VAL A 135 12.87 19.48 -33.20
CA VAL A 135 11.53 20.04 -33.48
C VAL A 135 11.12 21.06 -32.41
N ARG A 136 11.47 20.79 -31.15
CA ARG A 136 11.03 21.59 -30.00
C ARG A 136 12.12 22.59 -29.60
N GLN A 137 11.76 23.86 -29.58
CA GLN A 137 12.65 24.95 -29.16
C GLN A 137 12.03 25.68 -27.94
N PRO A 138 12.84 26.23 -27.03
CA PRO A 138 14.31 26.15 -26.99
C PRO A 138 14.82 24.79 -26.47
N VAL A 139 15.96 24.35 -26.98
CA VAL A 139 16.65 23.16 -26.48
C VAL A 139 17.37 23.49 -25.17
N PRO A 140 17.11 22.75 -24.06
CA PRO A 140 17.81 22.99 -22.79
C PRO A 140 19.30 22.70 -22.93
N LEU A 141 20.12 23.57 -22.35
CA LEU A 141 21.57 23.41 -22.30
C LEU A 141 21.97 22.39 -21.23
N LEU A 142 23.16 21.80 -21.38
CA LEU A 142 23.69 20.82 -20.41
C LEU A 142 23.92 21.43 -19.02
N GLY A 143 24.17 22.74 -18.97
CA GLY A 143 24.47 23.48 -17.74
C GLY A 143 25.91 23.29 -17.28
N ASP A 144 26.11 23.48 -15.98
CA ASP A 144 27.38 23.40 -15.27
C ASP A 144 27.25 22.51 -14.01
N ILE A 145 28.31 22.42 -13.21
CA ILE A 145 28.32 21.63 -11.97
C ILE A 145 27.33 22.15 -10.90
N ASN A 146 26.93 23.42 -10.98
CA ASN A 146 26.06 24.08 -10.00
C ASN A 146 24.58 24.03 -10.39
N SER A 147 24.26 23.50 -11.57
CA SER A 147 22.88 23.46 -12.08
C SER A 147 21.98 22.64 -11.17
N ALA A 148 20.76 23.14 -10.94
CA ALA A 148 19.83 22.52 -10.01
C ALA A 148 19.31 21.18 -10.54
N GLN A 149 18.94 20.26 -9.64
CA GLN A 149 18.41 18.94 -10.04
C GLN A 149 17.25 19.04 -11.03
N ALA A 150 16.35 20.01 -10.84
CA ALA A 150 15.22 20.23 -11.75
C ALA A 150 15.64 20.65 -13.17
N GLU A 151 16.77 21.35 -13.32
CA GLU A 151 17.31 21.75 -14.62
C GLU A 151 17.97 20.55 -15.31
N VAL A 152 18.73 19.75 -14.56
CA VAL A 152 19.33 18.50 -15.04
C VAL A 152 18.25 17.51 -15.47
N ASP A 153 17.19 17.35 -14.68
CA ASP A 153 16.05 16.49 -15.03
C ASP A 153 15.31 16.99 -16.28
N ARG A 154 15.15 18.31 -16.44
CA ARG A 154 14.55 18.92 -17.63
C ARG A 154 15.40 18.66 -18.88
N PHE A 155 16.73 18.82 -18.76
CA PHE A 155 17.67 18.52 -19.83
C PHE A 155 17.55 17.06 -20.28
N TYR A 156 17.69 16.10 -19.35
CA TYR A 156 17.62 14.68 -19.71
C TYR A 156 16.23 14.26 -20.18
N SER A 157 15.16 14.76 -19.58
CA SER A 157 13.79 14.48 -20.04
C SER A 157 13.56 14.94 -21.48
N PHE A 158 14.08 16.12 -21.84
CA PHE A 158 14.00 16.63 -23.21
C PHE A 158 14.72 15.71 -24.20
N TRP A 159 15.93 15.28 -23.88
CA TRP A 159 16.78 14.46 -24.75
C TRP A 159 16.38 12.96 -24.78
N PHE A 160 15.82 12.41 -23.70
CA PHE A 160 15.23 11.07 -23.74
C PHE A 160 13.94 11.03 -24.55
N ASN A 161 13.18 12.13 -24.56
CA ASN A 161 12.01 12.33 -25.41
C ASN A 161 12.37 13.08 -26.70
N TRP A 162 13.58 12.88 -27.24
CA TRP A 162 14.10 13.59 -28.40
C TRP A 162 13.20 13.42 -29.63
N ASP A 163 12.90 14.54 -30.27
CA ASP A 163 12.11 14.61 -31.51
C ASP A 163 12.88 15.44 -32.54
N SER A 164 13.13 14.82 -33.70
CA SER A 164 14.04 15.33 -34.72
C SER A 164 13.30 15.63 -36.00
N TRP A 165 13.51 16.81 -36.58
CA TRP A 165 13.03 17.11 -37.92
C TRP A 165 13.97 16.57 -39.01
N ARG A 166 15.15 16.07 -38.64
CA ARG A 166 16.16 15.52 -39.57
C ARG A 166 15.57 14.37 -40.37
N GLU A 167 15.69 14.45 -41.68
CA GLU A 167 15.11 13.50 -42.62
C GLU A 167 16.10 13.19 -43.75
N PHE A 168 15.86 12.14 -44.53
CA PHE A 168 16.91 11.55 -45.36
C PHE A 168 16.49 11.35 -46.83
N SER A 169 15.45 12.03 -47.31
CA SER A 169 15.00 11.88 -48.70
C SER A 169 15.98 12.41 -49.74
N TYR A 170 16.95 13.24 -49.36
CA TYR A 170 18.01 13.65 -50.29
C TYR A 170 18.91 12.46 -50.71
N LEU A 171 19.00 11.42 -49.86
CA LEU A 171 19.79 10.21 -50.11
C LEU A 171 18.96 9.08 -50.75
N ASP A 172 17.76 9.37 -51.25
CA ASP A 172 16.98 8.41 -52.04
C ASP A 172 17.80 8.01 -53.28
N GLU A 173 17.93 6.69 -53.49
CA GLU A 173 18.80 6.09 -54.52
C GLU A 173 18.23 6.30 -55.93
N GLU A 174 16.93 6.04 -56.08
CA GLU A 174 16.21 6.22 -57.33
C GLU A 174 15.18 7.35 -57.19
N ASP A 175 15.16 8.24 -58.17
CA ASP A 175 14.14 9.28 -58.25
C ASP A 175 12.82 8.65 -58.71
N LYS A 176 11.78 8.76 -57.89
CA LYS A 176 10.45 8.19 -58.20
C LYS A 176 9.89 8.69 -59.53
N GLU A 177 10.28 9.86 -60.01
CA GLU A 177 9.80 10.41 -61.28
C GLU A 177 10.44 9.73 -62.49
N LYS A 178 11.54 8.99 -62.30
CA LYS A 178 12.21 8.21 -63.36
C LYS A 178 11.54 6.87 -63.67
N GLY A 179 10.63 6.39 -62.82
CA GLY A 179 9.88 5.16 -63.11
C GLY A 179 9.00 5.32 -64.35
N GLU A 180 9.07 4.35 -65.26
CA GLU A 180 8.34 4.33 -66.53
C GLU A 180 6.84 4.17 -66.27
N ASP A 181 6.49 3.20 -65.42
CA ASP A 181 5.12 2.85 -65.10
C ASP A 181 4.73 3.15 -63.63
N ARG A 182 3.43 3.10 -63.35
CA ARG A 182 2.89 3.38 -62.01
C ARG A 182 3.37 2.38 -60.95
N TRP A 183 3.63 1.13 -61.34
CA TRP A 183 4.08 0.09 -60.43
C TRP A 183 5.52 0.34 -59.99
N GLU A 184 6.39 0.67 -60.94
CA GLU A 184 7.79 1.04 -60.73
C GLU A 184 7.91 2.27 -59.84
N ARG A 185 7.18 3.37 -60.12
CA ARG A 185 7.18 4.56 -59.24
C ARG A 185 6.79 4.24 -57.80
N ARG A 186 5.88 3.29 -57.60
CA ARG A 186 5.47 2.86 -56.25
C ARG A 186 6.52 1.99 -55.58
N GLU A 187 7.16 1.11 -56.32
CA GLU A 187 8.20 0.24 -55.78
C GLU A 187 9.44 1.08 -55.40
N ILE A 188 9.82 2.07 -56.22
CA ILE A 188 10.87 3.05 -55.91
C ILE A 188 10.54 3.79 -54.61
N GLU A 189 9.35 4.40 -54.49
CA GLU A 189 8.95 5.13 -53.28
C GLU A 189 8.95 4.23 -52.04
N LYS A 190 8.56 2.95 -52.20
CA LYS A 190 8.55 1.96 -51.12
C LYS A 190 9.97 1.58 -50.68
N ILE A 191 10.89 1.34 -51.61
CA ILE A 191 12.31 1.08 -51.33
C ILE A 191 12.94 2.29 -50.62
N ASN A 192 12.79 3.48 -51.21
CA ASN A 192 13.27 4.74 -50.62
C ASN A 192 12.70 4.98 -49.23
N LYS A 193 11.40 4.71 -49.03
CA LYS A 193 10.77 4.82 -47.71
C LYS A 193 11.46 3.91 -46.70
N VAL A 194 11.65 2.63 -47.01
CA VAL A 194 12.32 1.65 -46.12
C VAL A 194 13.72 2.13 -45.74
N GLU A 195 14.48 2.62 -46.71
CA GLU A 195 15.87 3.03 -46.53
C GLU A 195 15.96 4.37 -45.75
N ARG A 196 15.00 5.28 -45.92
CA ARG A 196 14.80 6.45 -45.05
C ARG A 196 14.45 6.04 -43.61
N GLU A 197 13.56 5.06 -43.41
CA GLU A 197 13.22 4.60 -42.05
C GLU A 197 14.42 3.98 -41.34
N LYS A 198 15.27 3.24 -42.07
CA LYS A 198 16.51 2.66 -41.55
C LYS A 198 17.49 3.75 -41.10
N ARG A 199 17.71 4.80 -41.91
CA ARG A 199 18.53 5.97 -41.51
C ARG A 199 17.98 6.68 -40.29
N ARG A 200 16.66 6.93 -40.23
CA ARG A 200 15.99 7.51 -39.04
C ARG A 200 16.20 6.65 -37.79
N LYS A 201 16.07 5.33 -37.89
CA LYS A 201 16.31 4.41 -36.76
C LYS A 201 17.76 4.45 -36.28
N ASN A 202 18.72 4.46 -37.21
CA ASN A 202 20.14 4.57 -36.88
C ASN A 202 20.46 5.91 -36.19
N GLU A 203 19.88 7.01 -36.67
CA GLU A 203 20.03 8.33 -36.05
C GLU A 203 19.43 8.38 -34.65
N MET A 204 18.21 7.85 -34.46
CA MET A 204 17.60 7.77 -33.12
C MET A 204 18.45 6.91 -32.17
N LYS A 205 19.06 5.83 -32.67
CA LYS A 205 19.99 5.00 -31.89
C LYS A 205 21.25 5.77 -31.53
N ARG A 206 21.82 6.54 -32.47
CA ARG A 206 22.98 7.42 -32.25
C ARG A 206 22.69 8.41 -31.11
N ILE A 207 21.62 9.18 -31.21
CA ILE A 207 21.24 10.16 -30.18
C ILE A 207 20.95 9.46 -28.83
N ARG A 208 20.22 8.34 -28.83
CA ARG A 208 19.97 7.59 -27.58
C ARG A 208 21.26 7.17 -26.89
N ASN A 209 22.23 6.64 -27.64
CA ASN A 209 23.53 6.25 -27.10
C ASN A 209 24.28 7.44 -26.49
N LEU A 210 24.28 8.60 -27.16
CA LEU A 210 24.85 9.84 -26.63
C LEU A 210 24.21 10.23 -25.29
N VAL A 211 22.89 10.21 -25.21
CA VAL A 211 22.13 10.63 -24.02
C VAL A 211 22.35 9.65 -22.85
N GLU A 212 22.32 8.35 -23.11
CA GLU A 212 22.59 7.31 -22.10
C GLU A 212 24.01 7.38 -21.56
N MET A 213 24.99 7.56 -22.44
CA MET A 213 26.40 7.75 -22.05
C MET A 213 26.57 9.01 -21.19
N ALA A 214 26.01 10.15 -21.62
CA ALA A 214 26.05 11.39 -20.87
C ALA A 214 25.40 11.22 -19.48
N TYR A 215 24.22 10.60 -19.40
CA TYR A 215 23.52 10.38 -18.13
C TYR A 215 24.29 9.48 -17.15
N ARG A 216 25.06 8.51 -17.68
CA ARG A 216 25.91 7.63 -16.87
C ARG A 216 27.14 8.34 -16.32
N LYS A 217 27.71 9.26 -17.10
CA LYS A 217 28.96 9.99 -16.78
C LYS A 217 28.74 11.31 -16.04
N ASP A 218 27.52 11.84 -16.01
CA ASP A 218 27.22 13.14 -15.38
C ASP A 218 27.49 13.11 -13.86
N PRO A 219 28.43 13.94 -13.36
CA PRO A 219 28.77 13.99 -11.94
C PRO A 219 27.58 14.40 -11.06
N ARG A 220 26.71 15.29 -11.54
CA ARG A 220 25.53 15.78 -10.81
C ARG A 220 24.52 14.67 -10.64
N VAL A 221 24.29 13.88 -11.68
CA VAL A 221 23.39 12.71 -11.62
C VAL A 221 23.90 11.70 -10.58
N ALA A 222 25.20 11.47 -10.52
CA ALA A 222 25.80 10.62 -9.47
C ALA A 222 25.60 11.23 -8.07
N MET A 223 25.82 12.54 -7.91
CA MET A 223 25.59 13.26 -6.65
C MET A 223 24.13 13.19 -6.20
N PHE A 224 23.17 13.46 -7.08
CA PHE A 224 21.74 13.42 -6.76
C PHE A 224 21.27 12.02 -6.37
N LYS A 225 21.77 10.97 -7.04
CA LYS A 225 21.48 9.57 -6.67
C LYS A 225 21.99 9.24 -5.28
N GLU A 226 23.21 9.67 -4.93
CA GLU A 226 23.76 9.43 -3.58
C GLU A 226 23.01 10.25 -2.52
N GLN A 227 22.67 11.51 -2.79
CA GLN A 227 21.85 12.34 -1.89
C GLN A 227 20.46 11.71 -1.66
N GLU A 228 19.82 11.19 -2.69
CA GLU A 228 18.51 10.52 -2.58
C GLU A 228 18.63 9.21 -1.76
N LYS A 229 19.69 8.44 -1.96
CA LYS A 229 19.99 7.23 -1.19
C LYS A 229 20.19 7.55 0.29
N LEU A 230 21.04 8.53 0.61
CA LEU A 230 21.26 8.99 1.99
C LEU A 230 19.98 9.51 2.64
N LYS A 231 19.16 10.27 1.90
CA LYS A 231 17.85 10.75 2.39
C LYS A 231 16.90 9.59 2.70
N LYS A 232 16.82 8.59 1.82
CA LYS A 232 16.00 7.38 2.04
C LYS A 232 16.50 6.55 3.21
N GLU A 233 17.81 6.44 3.40
CA GLU A 233 18.42 5.73 4.53
C GLU A 233 18.11 6.44 5.85
N LYS A 234 18.32 7.76 5.93
CA LYS A 234 17.93 8.58 7.11
C LYS A 234 16.45 8.41 7.45
N GLN A 235 15.56 8.49 6.45
CA GLN A 235 14.12 8.26 6.66
C GLN A 235 13.80 6.85 7.15
N ARG A 236 14.53 5.82 6.72
CA ARG A 236 14.37 4.44 7.20
C ARG A 236 14.84 4.31 8.64
N ASP A 237 15.97 4.92 9.00
CA ASP A 237 16.50 4.93 10.35
C ASP A 237 15.61 5.69 11.33
N GLU A 238 15.09 6.85 10.93
CA GLU A 238 14.10 7.62 11.72
C GLU A 238 12.82 6.81 11.95
N ARG A 239 12.29 6.15 10.90
CA ARG A 239 11.12 5.26 11.03
C ARG A 239 11.40 4.07 11.95
N ARG A 240 12.60 3.49 11.89
CA ARG A 240 13.01 2.38 12.77
C ARG A 240 13.05 2.85 14.24
N LYS A 241 13.74 3.96 14.51
CA LYS A 241 13.82 4.56 15.85
C LYS A 241 12.44 4.92 16.41
N ALA A 242 11.57 5.54 15.61
CA ALA A 242 10.21 5.87 16.03
C ALA A 242 9.35 4.63 16.34
N LEU A 243 9.54 3.53 15.61
CA LEU A 243 8.85 2.27 15.88
C LEU A 243 9.37 1.59 17.16
N GLU A 244 10.68 1.60 17.38
CA GLU A 244 11.32 1.07 18.60
C GLU A 244 10.90 1.87 19.84
N GLU A 245 10.90 3.20 19.76
CA GLU A 245 10.44 4.07 20.83
C GLU A 245 8.96 3.82 21.17
N LYS A 246 8.10 3.71 20.14
CA LYS A 246 6.69 3.37 20.34
C LYS A 246 6.51 2.01 21.01
N LYS A 247 7.25 0.98 20.57
CA LYS A 247 7.21 -0.35 21.20
C LYS A 247 7.67 -0.30 22.66
N ALA A 248 8.74 0.44 22.96
CA ALA A 248 9.23 0.60 24.33
C ALA A 248 8.22 1.36 25.21
N GLN A 249 7.53 2.38 24.68
CA GLN A 249 6.46 3.08 25.39
C GLN A 249 5.24 2.18 25.65
N ASP A 250 4.82 1.40 24.65
CA ASP A 250 3.69 0.46 24.78
C ASP A 250 4.01 -0.66 25.79
N GLU A 251 5.24 -1.17 25.80
CA GLU A 251 5.72 -2.16 26.78
C GLU A 251 5.77 -1.58 28.20
N LYS A 252 6.31 -0.35 28.37
CA LYS A 252 6.28 0.36 29.66
C LYS A 252 4.85 0.56 30.18
N LYS A 253 3.92 1.00 29.33
CA LYS A 253 2.50 1.17 29.71
C LYS A 253 1.86 -0.16 30.09
N LYS A 254 2.14 -1.24 29.35
CA LYS A 254 1.64 -2.58 29.67
C LYS A 254 2.16 -3.06 31.03
N MET A 255 3.45 -2.90 31.30
CA MET A 255 4.07 -3.24 32.59
C MET A 255 3.48 -2.40 33.74
N GLU A 256 3.23 -1.11 33.53
CA GLU A 256 2.61 -0.24 34.53
C GLU A 256 1.17 -0.65 34.84
N ILE A 257 0.37 -1.00 33.82
CA ILE A 257 -0.99 -1.52 33.99
C ILE A 257 -0.98 -2.86 34.74
N GLU A 258 -0.08 -3.78 34.38
CA GLU A 258 0.03 -5.08 35.04
C GLU A 258 0.42 -4.93 36.52
N LEU A 259 1.36 -4.02 36.83
CA LEU A 259 1.76 -3.73 38.21
C LEU A 259 0.61 -3.10 39.03
N LYS A 260 -0.15 -2.17 38.44
CA LYS A 260 -1.34 -1.58 39.10
C LYS A 260 -2.41 -2.64 39.37
N ASN A 261 -2.67 -3.54 38.42
CA ASN A 261 -3.65 -4.61 38.60
C ASN A 261 -3.24 -5.59 39.71
N LYS A 262 -1.96 -6.00 39.76
CA LYS A 262 -1.44 -6.85 40.84
C LYS A 262 -1.60 -6.19 42.21
N LYS A 263 -1.28 -4.90 42.34
CA LYS A 263 -1.49 -4.14 43.59
C LYS A 263 -2.96 -4.10 44.02
N ILE A 264 -3.89 -3.88 43.08
CA ILE A 264 -5.34 -3.87 43.36
C ILE A 264 -5.81 -5.26 43.81
N GLU A 265 -5.34 -6.33 43.18
CA GLU A 265 -5.67 -7.71 43.57
C GLU A 265 -5.13 -8.06 44.97
N GLU A 266 -3.89 -7.69 45.26
CA GLU A 266 -3.28 -7.87 46.59
C GLU A 266 -4.03 -7.09 47.67
N GLU A 267 -4.40 -5.83 47.42
CA GLU A 267 -5.17 -5.01 48.36
C GLU A 267 -6.58 -5.59 48.61
N LYS A 268 -7.24 -6.10 47.57
CA LYS A 268 -8.55 -6.78 47.71
C LYS A 268 -8.45 -8.06 48.54
N LEU A 269 -7.42 -8.88 48.28
CA LEU A 269 -7.19 -10.12 49.02
C LEU A 269 -6.88 -9.84 50.49
N GLU A 270 -6.08 -8.81 50.78
CA GLU A 270 -5.77 -8.41 52.14
C GLU A 270 -7.00 -7.87 52.88
N LYS A 271 -7.81 -7.02 52.24
CA LYS A 271 -9.10 -6.56 52.81
C LYS A 271 -10.04 -7.74 53.11
N GLN A 272 -10.12 -8.73 52.22
CA GLN A 272 -10.94 -9.93 52.43
C GLN A 272 -10.42 -10.77 53.62
N ARG A 273 -9.10 -10.92 53.75
CA ARG A 273 -8.48 -11.62 54.91
C ARG A 273 -8.78 -10.90 56.23
N GLN A 274 -8.67 -9.57 56.25
CA GLN A 274 -8.96 -8.76 57.42
C GLN A 274 -10.43 -8.85 57.83
N GLN A 275 -11.37 -8.82 56.87
CA GLN A 275 -12.80 -9.01 57.13
C GLN A 275 -13.10 -10.39 57.73
N LEU A 276 -12.57 -11.46 57.13
CA LEU A 276 -12.74 -12.83 57.65
C LEU A 276 -12.15 -13.00 59.06
N ALA A 277 -11.00 -12.38 59.34
CA ALA A 277 -10.41 -12.40 60.68
C ALA A 277 -11.25 -11.63 61.70
N TYR A 278 -11.81 -10.48 61.31
CA TYR A 278 -12.69 -9.66 62.15
C TYR A 278 -14.00 -10.39 62.48
N GLU A 279 -14.66 -11.01 61.50
CA GLU A 279 -15.87 -11.81 61.70
C GLU A 279 -15.63 -13.01 62.63
N LYS A 280 -14.49 -13.69 62.49
CA LYS A 280 -14.10 -14.79 63.39
C LYS A 280 -13.96 -14.29 64.83
N ARG A 281 -13.30 -13.14 65.05
CA ARG A 281 -13.17 -12.53 66.39
C ARG A 281 -14.52 -12.20 67.01
N ILE A 282 -15.45 -11.62 66.25
CA ILE A 282 -16.82 -11.33 66.73
C ILE A 282 -17.54 -12.62 67.12
N LYS A 283 -17.52 -13.65 66.26
CA LYS A 283 -18.17 -14.94 66.55
C LYS A 283 -17.60 -15.62 67.80
N GLU A 284 -16.28 -15.55 67.99
CA GLU A 284 -15.61 -16.07 69.19
C GLU A 284 -16.02 -15.29 70.45
N GLN A 285 -16.10 -13.96 70.39
CA GLN A 285 -16.57 -13.12 71.50
C GLN A 285 -18.03 -13.42 71.85
N GLN A 286 -18.92 -13.52 70.86
CA GLN A 286 -20.33 -13.89 71.07
C GLN A 286 -20.47 -15.27 71.70
N LYS A 287 -19.67 -16.26 71.27
CA LYS A 287 -19.67 -17.61 71.86
C LYS A 287 -19.20 -17.59 73.31
N LYS A 288 -18.20 -16.77 73.65
CA LYS A 288 -17.73 -16.59 75.04
C LYS A 288 -18.81 -15.97 75.92
N LEU A 289 -19.42 -14.86 75.48
CA LEU A 289 -20.51 -14.19 76.20
C LEU A 289 -21.72 -15.12 76.42
N LEU A 290 -22.09 -15.89 75.39
CA LEU A 290 -23.17 -16.87 75.49
C LEU A 290 -22.82 -17.98 76.50
N GLY A 291 -21.58 -18.48 76.47
CA GLY A 291 -21.11 -19.48 77.42
C GLY A 291 -21.04 -18.97 78.87
N GLU A 292 -20.71 -17.70 79.07
CA GLU A 292 -20.73 -17.04 80.39
C GLU A 292 -22.14 -16.85 80.91
N ALA A 293 -23.07 -16.35 80.09
CA ALA A 293 -24.46 -16.16 80.46
C ALA A 293 -25.15 -17.48 80.84
N ARG A 294 -24.93 -18.56 80.07
CA ARG A 294 -25.43 -19.92 80.39
C ARG A 294 -24.90 -20.44 81.72
N ARG A 295 -23.60 -20.24 81.99
CA ARG A 295 -22.98 -20.64 83.27
C ARG A 295 -23.53 -19.83 84.44
N LYS A 296 -23.75 -18.52 84.25
CA LYS A 296 -24.32 -17.63 85.26
C LYS A 296 -25.73 -18.09 85.66
N LEU A 297 -26.60 -18.33 84.67
CA LEU A 297 -27.96 -18.81 84.89
C LEU A 297 -28.00 -20.12 85.71
N ARG A 298 -27.19 -21.11 85.31
CA ARG A 298 -27.09 -22.40 86.00
C ARG A 298 -26.61 -22.25 87.45
N ARG A 299 -25.57 -21.45 87.68
CA ARG A 299 -25.03 -21.18 89.04
C ARG A 299 -26.06 -20.49 89.94
N THR A 300 -26.82 -19.54 89.42
CA THR A 300 -27.87 -18.86 90.17
C THR A 300 -28.94 -19.85 90.65
N ALA A 301 -29.37 -20.77 89.77
CA ALA A 301 -30.34 -21.79 90.13
C ALA A 301 -29.78 -22.81 91.14
N GLU A 302 -28.53 -23.25 90.93
CA GLU A 302 -27.82 -24.16 91.84
C GLU A 302 -27.65 -23.54 93.25
N GLY A 303 -27.27 -22.26 93.33
CA GLY A 303 -27.13 -21.54 94.60
C GLY A 303 -28.45 -21.35 95.36
N LYS A 304 -29.59 -21.40 94.67
CA LYS A 304 -30.94 -21.41 95.26
C LYS A 304 -31.47 -22.83 95.50
N ASN A 305 -30.64 -23.86 95.29
CA ASN A 305 -31.01 -25.27 95.35
C ASN A 305 -32.24 -25.59 94.47
N TYR A 306 -32.38 -24.89 93.34
CA TYR A 306 -33.54 -24.95 92.44
C TYR A 306 -34.89 -24.69 93.14
N TRP A 307 -34.87 -23.90 94.22
CA TRP A 307 -36.05 -23.45 94.99
C TRP A 307 -36.91 -24.54 95.65
N ASP A 308 -36.49 -25.81 95.64
CA ASP A 308 -37.19 -26.91 96.31
C ASP A 308 -36.20 -28.00 96.76
N ALA A 309 -36.51 -28.73 97.84
CA ALA A 309 -35.75 -29.89 98.26
C ALA A 309 -36.16 -31.17 97.50
N ASP A 310 -37.40 -31.22 96.99
CA ASP A 310 -37.93 -32.39 96.28
C ASP A 310 -37.22 -32.66 94.94
N VAL A 311 -36.93 -33.94 94.67
CA VAL A 311 -36.16 -34.38 93.50
C VAL A 311 -36.92 -34.09 92.20
N SER A 312 -38.25 -34.27 92.18
CA SER A 312 -39.08 -34.05 90.99
C SER A 312 -39.15 -32.57 90.64
N SER A 313 -39.35 -31.71 91.64
CA SER A 313 -39.35 -30.25 91.47
C SER A 313 -38.02 -29.73 90.91
N LYS A 314 -36.88 -30.20 91.45
CA LYS A 314 -35.54 -29.83 90.96
C LYS A 314 -35.33 -30.21 89.50
N LEU A 315 -35.75 -31.42 89.11
CA LEU A 315 -35.61 -31.91 87.75
C LEU A 315 -36.39 -31.04 86.75
N SER A 316 -37.64 -30.68 87.09
CA SER A 316 -38.45 -29.79 86.26
C SER A 316 -37.83 -28.40 86.09
N CYS A 317 -37.24 -27.86 87.15
CA CYS A 317 -36.52 -26.57 87.09
C CYS A 317 -35.26 -26.66 86.21
N LEU A 318 -34.48 -27.74 86.34
CA LEU A 318 -33.31 -28.02 85.50
C LEU A 318 -33.67 -28.09 84.01
N GLU A 319 -34.72 -28.84 83.66
CA GLU A 319 -35.20 -28.94 82.27
C GLU A 319 -35.61 -27.57 81.72
N ALA A 320 -36.32 -26.78 82.52
CA ALA A 320 -36.72 -25.42 82.14
C ALA A 320 -35.51 -24.50 81.93
N ILE A 321 -34.49 -24.57 82.81
CA ILE A 321 -33.24 -23.81 82.68
C ILE A 321 -32.46 -24.22 81.43
N GLU A 322 -32.34 -25.51 81.15
CA GLU A 322 -31.64 -26.00 79.96
C GLU A 322 -32.37 -25.60 78.68
N HIS A 323 -33.70 -25.66 78.66
CA HIS A 323 -34.49 -25.17 77.52
C HIS A 323 -34.26 -23.67 77.28
N VAL A 324 -34.23 -22.86 78.34
CA VAL A 324 -33.91 -21.43 78.27
C VAL A 324 -32.46 -21.20 77.79
N CYS A 325 -31.48 -21.96 78.31
CA CYS A 325 -30.07 -21.89 77.90
C CYS A 325 -29.85 -22.19 76.41
N LEU A 326 -30.60 -23.14 75.87
CA LEU A 326 -30.47 -23.56 74.47
C LEU A 326 -31.03 -22.53 73.49
N ARG A 327 -32.07 -21.79 73.90
CA ARG A 327 -32.84 -20.93 72.97
C ARG A 327 -32.52 -19.45 73.05
N LEU A 328 -32.02 -18.97 74.17
CA LEU A 328 -31.82 -17.54 74.38
C LEU A 328 -30.37 -17.10 74.17
N ASP A 329 -30.21 -15.83 73.80
CA ASP A 329 -28.91 -15.18 73.64
C ASP A 329 -28.33 -14.73 74.99
N ALA A 330 -27.08 -14.25 74.97
CA ALA A 330 -26.40 -13.84 76.19
C ALA A 330 -27.13 -12.71 76.95
N ILE A 331 -27.81 -11.80 76.23
CA ILE A 331 -28.50 -10.66 76.81
C ILE A 331 -29.72 -11.16 77.61
N ARG A 332 -30.61 -11.90 76.95
CA ARG A 332 -31.84 -12.42 77.56
C ARG A 332 -31.56 -13.42 78.68
N LEU A 333 -30.51 -14.23 78.54
CA LEU A 333 -30.07 -15.12 79.62
C LEU A 333 -29.65 -14.33 80.86
N ASN A 334 -28.92 -13.22 80.70
CA ASN A 334 -28.54 -12.37 81.83
C ASN A 334 -29.74 -11.66 82.45
N GLU A 335 -30.72 -11.21 81.66
CA GLU A 335 -31.97 -10.63 82.16
C GLU A 335 -32.77 -11.62 82.99
N ILE A 336 -32.90 -12.86 82.52
CA ILE A 336 -33.60 -13.93 83.26
C ILE A 336 -32.83 -14.29 84.52
N THR A 337 -31.50 -14.39 84.42
CA THR A 337 -30.65 -14.65 85.60
C THR A 337 -30.88 -13.60 86.68
N ALA A 338 -30.88 -12.31 86.32
CA ALA A 338 -31.13 -11.21 87.25
C ALA A 338 -32.54 -11.26 87.86
N ARG A 339 -33.55 -11.70 87.11
CA ARG A 339 -34.90 -11.91 87.64
C ARG A 339 -34.95 -13.07 88.63
N LEU A 340 -34.31 -14.20 88.30
CA LEU A 340 -34.28 -15.40 89.16
C LEU A 340 -33.52 -15.17 90.47
N GLU A 341 -32.47 -14.34 90.49
CA GLU A 341 -31.72 -13.98 91.70
C GLU A 341 -32.64 -13.43 92.82
N LEU A 342 -33.69 -12.71 92.44
CA LEU A 342 -34.65 -12.05 93.34
C LEU A 342 -35.76 -12.97 93.87
N LEU A 343 -35.91 -14.18 93.31
CA LEU A 343 -37.02 -15.08 93.66
C LEU A 343 -36.67 -15.95 94.87
N SER A 344 -37.69 -16.27 95.67
CA SER A 344 -37.60 -17.12 96.87
C SER A 344 -38.45 -18.39 96.79
N SER A 345 -39.35 -18.51 95.81
CA SER A 345 -40.24 -19.68 95.67
C SER A 345 -40.07 -20.40 94.33
N LEU A 346 -40.27 -21.72 94.33
CA LEU A 346 -40.22 -22.56 93.13
C LEU A 346 -41.27 -22.13 92.10
N LYS A 347 -42.48 -21.80 92.58
CA LYS A 347 -43.59 -21.40 91.70
C LYS A 347 -43.23 -20.17 90.88
N GLU A 348 -42.69 -19.13 91.51
CA GLU A 348 -42.25 -17.91 90.80
C GLU A 348 -41.10 -18.20 89.82
N ALA A 349 -40.13 -19.02 90.21
CA ALA A 349 -39.01 -19.39 89.34
C ALA A 349 -39.49 -20.19 88.10
N MET A 350 -40.38 -21.15 88.30
CA MET A 350 -40.97 -21.92 87.21
C MET A 350 -41.89 -21.07 86.33
N ASP A 351 -42.67 -20.16 86.90
CA ASP A 351 -43.53 -19.26 86.12
C ASP A 351 -42.68 -18.31 85.27
N THR A 352 -41.60 -17.74 85.83
CA THR A 352 -40.68 -16.89 85.04
C THR A 352 -39.98 -17.65 83.92
N LEU A 353 -39.53 -18.90 84.17
CA LEU A 353 -38.94 -19.74 83.13
C LEU A 353 -39.97 -20.16 82.07
N LYS A 354 -41.15 -20.62 82.47
CA LYS A 354 -42.25 -20.99 81.56
C LYS A 354 -42.68 -19.83 80.69
N VAL A 355 -42.79 -18.63 81.26
CA VAL A 355 -43.09 -17.42 80.49
C VAL A 355 -42.07 -17.22 79.39
N GLN A 356 -40.78 -17.47 79.62
CA GLN A 356 -39.73 -17.31 78.60
C GLN A 356 -39.71 -18.45 77.58
N ILE A 357 -40.02 -19.67 78.02
CA ILE A 357 -40.20 -20.84 77.14
C ILE A 357 -41.38 -20.62 76.18
N HIS A 358 -42.44 -19.95 76.63
CA HIS A 358 -43.66 -19.70 75.85
C HIS A 358 -43.72 -18.33 75.15
N LYS A 359 -42.97 -17.30 75.61
CA LYS A 359 -42.99 -15.94 75.02
C LYS A 359 -42.33 -15.83 73.65
N GLU A 360 -41.58 -16.82 73.22
CA GLU A 360 -40.78 -16.77 72.00
C GLU A 360 -41.30 -17.76 70.95
N VAL A 361 -42.54 -17.54 70.51
CA VAL A 361 -43.00 -17.92 69.18
C VAL A 361 -43.28 -16.64 68.39
N PRO A 362 -42.26 -16.07 67.72
CA PRO A 362 -42.51 -15.33 66.49
C PRO A 362 -41.91 -16.11 65.31
N GLU A 363 -42.80 -16.51 64.42
CA GLU A 363 -42.51 -17.04 63.09
C GLU A 363 -41.62 -16.07 62.29
N SER A 364 -40.70 -16.66 61.52
CA SER A 364 -40.12 -16.14 60.27
C SER A 364 -39.43 -14.77 60.30
N ILE A 365 -38.10 -14.81 60.46
CA ILE A 365 -37.20 -13.80 59.89
C ILE A 365 -37.13 -14.07 58.38
N GLU A 366 -37.99 -13.41 57.60
CA GLU A 366 -37.73 -13.17 56.17
C GLU A 366 -36.78 -11.97 56.06
N THR A 367 -35.52 -12.26 55.78
CA THR A 367 -34.53 -11.23 55.45
C THR A 367 -34.85 -10.59 54.09
N LYS A 368 -35.46 -9.41 54.12
CA LYS A 368 -35.26 -8.36 53.13
C LYS A 368 -34.08 -7.50 53.58
N ASP A 369 -33.03 -7.46 52.77
CA ASP A 369 -32.12 -6.32 52.57
C ASP A 369 -31.32 -6.69 51.30
N GLY A 370 -31.35 -5.95 50.19
CA GLY A 370 -31.50 -4.51 50.08
C GLY A 370 -30.11 -3.87 50.08
N VAL A 371 -29.77 -3.28 48.93
CA VAL A 371 -28.73 -2.25 48.69
C VAL A 371 -27.36 -2.72 48.12
N SER A 372 -27.11 -2.15 46.94
CA SER A 372 -26.01 -2.28 45.96
C SER A 372 -24.58 -2.07 46.50
N PRO A 373 -23.56 -2.46 45.71
CA PRO A 373 -22.95 -1.42 44.86
C PRO A 373 -22.57 -1.90 43.45
N GLU A 374 -22.86 -1.02 42.50
CA GLU A 374 -22.35 -0.99 41.13
C GLU A 374 -20.85 -1.35 41.08
N TYR A 375 -20.46 -2.26 40.18
CA TYR A 375 -19.25 -2.23 39.32
C TYR A 375 -19.16 -3.59 38.58
N THR A 376 -19.05 -3.54 37.25
CA THR A 376 -18.64 -4.62 36.32
C THR A 376 -19.59 -5.81 36.09
N THR A 377 -20.30 -5.83 34.95
CA THR A 377 -20.56 -7.01 34.07
C THR A 377 -21.66 -6.71 33.04
N ASP A 378 -21.50 -5.64 32.25
CA ASP A 378 -22.42 -5.33 31.14
C ASP A 378 -21.67 -5.43 29.81
N THR A 379 -21.35 -6.66 29.37
CA THR A 379 -20.83 -6.94 28.00
C THR A 379 -20.79 -8.43 27.61
N MET A 380 -21.39 -9.35 28.37
CA MET A 380 -21.72 -10.67 27.81
C MET A 380 -23.20 -10.67 27.44
N SER A 381 -23.47 -10.20 26.22
CA SER A 381 -24.78 -10.30 25.57
C SER A 381 -25.32 -11.72 25.78
N ASN A 382 -26.37 -11.89 26.59
CA ASN A 382 -27.02 -13.18 26.80
C ASN A 382 -27.45 -13.73 25.43
N TRP A 383 -26.80 -14.80 24.98
CA TRP A 383 -27.16 -15.53 23.76
C TRP A 383 -28.17 -16.61 24.13
N SER A 384 -29.36 -16.59 23.54
CA SER A 384 -30.32 -17.68 23.72
C SER A 384 -29.83 -18.96 23.02
N PRO A 385 -30.28 -20.15 23.43
CA PRO A 385 -29.97 -21.40 22.73
C PRO A 385 -30.31 -21.34 21.23
N ASP A 386 -31.46 -20.76 20.89
CA ASP A 386 -31.88 -20.51 19.51
C ASP A 386 -30.87 -19.63 18.75
N GLU A 387 -30.46 -18.49 19.32
CA GLU A 387 -29.48 -17.59 18.69
C GLU A 387 -28.11 -18.27 18.44
N ILE A 388 -27.69 -19.19 19.33
CA ILE A 388 -26.46 -19.97 19.14
C ILE A 388 -26.62 -20.95 17.97
N THR A 389 -27.78 -21.61 17.83
CA THR A 389 -28.03 -22.52 16.69
C THR A 389 -28.08 -21.76 15.36
N LEU A 390 -28.72 -20.59 15.34
CA LEU A 390 -28.75 -19.70 14.18
C LEU A 390 -27.36 -19.19 13.81
N LEU A 391 -26.51 -18.87 14.79
CA LEU A 391 -25.12 -18.47 14.56
C LEU A 391 -24.32 -19.59 13.88
N VAL A 392 -24.41 -20.82 14.38
CA VAL A 392 -23.73 -21.98 13.78
C VAL A 392 -24.21 -22.18 12.34
N LYS A 393 -25.53 -22.15 12.10
CA LYS A 393 -26.11 -22.27 10.76
C LYS A 393 -25.70 -21.13 9.83
N ALA A 394 -25.68 -19.89 10.32
CA ALA A 394 -25.24 -18.74 9.53
C ALA A 394 -23.75 -18.80 9.18
N THR A 395 -22.90 -19.32 10.08
CA THR A 395 -21.47 -19.49 9.78
C THR A 395 -21.18 -20.52 8.70
N THR A 396 -22.07 -21.51 8.51
CA THR A 396 -21.98 -22.47 7.40
C THR A 396 -22.57 -21.91 6.10
N LEU A 397 -23.66 -21.13 6.18
CA LEU A 397 -24.27 -20.47 5.01
C LEU A 397 -23.37 -19.39 4.41
N TYR A 398 -22.67 -18.62 5.25
CA TYR A 398 -21.76 -17.57 4.83
C TYR A 398 -20.31 -17.97 5.17
N PRO A 399 -19.57 -18.64 4.28
CA PRO A 399 -18.20 -19.12 4.55
C PRO A 399 -17.14 -17.99 4.55
N ILE A 400 -15.90 -18.34 4.96
CA ILE A 400 -14.74 -17.43 4.97
C ILE A 400 -14.52 -16.93 3.53
N GLY A 401 -14.56 -15.62 3.31
CA GLY A 401 -14.45 -15.00 1.98
C GLY A 401 -15.72 -14.28 1.51
N THR A 402 -16.86 -14.51 2.16
CA THR A 402 -18.08 -13.73 1.91
C THR A 402 -17.83 -12.25 2.24
N ILE A 403 -18.08 -11.35 1.29
CA ILE A 403 -17.96 -9.90 1.49
C ILE A 403 -18.97 -9.48 2.56
N LYS A 404 -18.55 -8.70 3.57
CA LYS A 404 -19.38 -8.34 4.74
C LYS A 404 -19.97 -9.55 5.49
N ARG A 405 -19.25 -10.67 5.54
CA ARG A 405 -19.66 -11.92 6.22
C ARG A 405 -20.35 -11.71 7.57
N TRP A 406 -19.74 -10.93 8.46
CA TRP A 406 -20.27 -10.73 9.81
C TRP A 406 -21.56 -9.92 9.83
N SER A 407 -21.77 -9.06 8.83
CA SER A 407 -23.02 -8.33 8.59
C SER A 407 -24.13 -9.29 8.17
N GLU A 408 -23.85 -10.16 7.19
CA GLU A 408 -24.82 -11.15 6.69
C GLU A 408 -25.22 -12.15 7.79
N ILE A 409 -24.25 -12.62 8.58
CA ILE A 409 -24.51 -13.50 9.72
C ILE A 409 -25.36 -12.79 10.78
N ALA A 410 -25.05 -11.54 11.12
CA ALA A 410 -25.84 -10.76 12.07
C ALA A 410 -27.27 -10.55 11.59
N ASN A 411 -27.47 -10.26 10.29
CA ASN A 411 -28.78 -10.11 9.69
C ASN A 411 -29.57 -11.41 9.75
N TYR A 412 -28.97 -12.54 9.36
CA TYR A 412 -29.61 -13.86 9.41
C TYR A 412 -30.12 -14.20 10.83
N ILE A 413 -29.30 -13.99 11.86
CA ILE A 413 -29.67 -14.24 13.26
C ILE A 413 -30.80 -13.29 13.69
N ASN A 414 -30.69 -12.00 13.39
CA ASN A 414 -31.70 -11.02 13.78
C ASN A 414 -33.06 -11.23 13.08
N GLU A 415 -33.05 -11.82 11.88
CA GLU A 415 -34.25 -12.16 11.12
C GLU A 415 -34.93 -13.44 11.63
N HIS A 416 -34.14 -14.46 11.98
CA HIS A 416 -34.64 -15.79 12.30
C HIS A 416 -34.81 -16.10 13.79
N ARG A 417 -34.33 -15.21 14.69
CA ARG A 417 -34.47 -15.44 16.14
C ARG A 417 -35.93 -15.49 16.59
N GLU A 418 -36.23 -16.36 17.55
CA GLU A 418 -37.57 -16.47 18.13
C GLU A 418 -37.99 -15.18 18.87
N ASN A 419 -37.12 -14.65 19.71
CA ASN A 419 -37.42 -13.45 20.50
C ASN A 419 -37.10 -12.17 19.71
N LYS A 420 -38.07 -11.70 18.92
CA LYS A 420 -37.93 -10.46 18.14
C LYS A 420 -37.76 -9.20 18.99
N ASN A 421 -38.12 -9.21 20.27
CA ASN A 421 -38.01 -8.06 21.17
C ASN A 421 -36.62 -7.91 21.82
N ALA A 422 -35.76 -8.92 21.73
CA ALA A 422 -34.40 -8.85 22.28
C ALA A 422 -33.50 -7.84 21.52
N LYS A 423 -32.45 -7.36 22.18
CA LYS A 423 -31.46 -6.44 21.58
C LYS A 423 -30.83 -7.08 20.33
N LYS A 424 -30.82 -6.36 19.20
CA LYS A 424 -30.22 -6.83 17.95
C LYS A 424 -28.73 -7.13 18.12
N LYS A 425 -28.30 -8.29 17.63
CA LYS A 425 -26.88 -8.69 17.62
C LYS A 425 -26.15 -7.91 16.53
N THR A 426 -25.02 -7.30 16.87
CA THR A 426 -24.18 -6.56 15.95
C THR A 426 -23.10 -7.45 15.33
N GLU A 427 -22.43 -6.97 14.28
CA GLU A 427 -21.28 -7.66 13.67
C GLU A 427 -20.19 -8.00 14.71
N LYS A 428 -20.01 -7.13 15.71
CA LYS A 428 -19.06 -7.34 16.82
C LYS A 428 -19.51 -8.47 17.74
N ASP A 429 -20.79 -8.51 18.11
CA ASP A 429 -21.33 -9.54 19.01
C ASP A 429 -21.18 -10.93 18.37
N VAL A 430 -21.54 -11.04 17.09
CA VAL A 430 -21.42 -12.27 16.30
C VAL A 430 -19.96 -12.74 16.21
N LEU A 431 -19.04 -11.81 15.94
CA LEU A 431 -17.61 -12.13 15.83
C LEU A 431 -17.01 -12.58 17.16
N ILE A 432 -17.37 -11.92 18.27
CA ILE A 432 -16.96 -12.30 19.62
C ILE A 432 -17.51 -13.70 19.93
N GLN A 433 -18.80 -13.93 19.72
CA GLN A 433 -19.43 -15.21 20.04
C GLN A 433 -18.90 -16.36 19.18
N ALA A 434 -18.66 -16.13 17.89
CA ALA A 434 -18.06 -17.14 17.01
C ALA A 434 -16.63 -17.52 17.47
N LYS A 435 -15.85 -16.56 17.98
CA LYS A 435 -14.54 -16.84 18.60
C LYS A 435 -14.70 -17.62 19.90
N THR A 436 -15.68 -17.25 20.74
CA THR A 436 -16.00 -17.96 21.99
C THR A 436 -16.38 -19.42 21.73
N LEU A 437 -17.26 -19.69 20.76
CA LEU A 437 -17.65 -21.06 20.37
C LEU A 437 -16.44 -21.86 19.84
N LYS A 438 -15.55 -21.22 19.06
CA LYS A 438 -14.32 -21.84 18.58
C LYS A 438 -13.35 -22.17 19.73
N SER A 439 -13.24 -21.32 20.75
CA SER A 439 -12.43 -21.61 21.93
C SER A 439 -13.03 -22.71 22.81
N LEU A 440 -14.36 -22.78 22.94
CA LEU A 440 -15.03 -23.86 23.69
C LEU A 440 -14.85 -25.22 23.02
N SER A 441 -14.82 -25.27 21.67
CA SER A 441 -14.55 -26.51 20.94
C SER A 441 -13.17 -27.12 21.24
N ASN A 442 -12.21 -26.33 21.76
CA ASN A 442 -10.89 -26.81 22.12
C ASN A 442 -10.80 -27.35 23.56
N SER A 443 -11.83 -27.19 24.40
CA SER A 443 -11.84 -27.70 25.79
C SER A 443 -12.52 -29.08 25.88
N GLN A 444 -11.74 -30.10 26.21
CA GLN A 444 -12.01 -31.55 26.11
C GLN A 444 -13.12 -32.17 27.01
N LYS A 445 -14.17 -31.45 27.46
CA LYS A 445 -15.09 -32.00 28.50
C LYS A 445 -16.52 -32.41 28.12
N HIS A 446 -16.98 -32.27 26.88
CA HIS A 446 -18.32 -32.77 26.50
C HIS A 446 -18.31 -33.61 25.20
N LYS A 447 -18.14 -34.93 25.35
CA LYS A 447 -18.18 -35.93 24.25
C LYS A 447 -19.51 -35.95 23.47
N LYS A 448 -20.65 -35.63 24.10
CA LYS A 448 -21.97 -35.69 23.44
C LYS A 448 -22.29 -34.54 22.47
N VAL A 449 -21.56 -33.42 22.53
CA VAL A 449 -21.73 -32.30 21.56
C VAL A 449 -20.81 -32.47 20.36
N LYS A 450 -19.72 -33.23 20.52
CA LYS A 450 -18.78 -33.57 19.45
C LYS A 450 -19.46 -34.37 18.32
N ASP A 451 -20.34 -35.32 18.62
CA ASP A 451 -20.89 -36.21 17.58
C ASP A 451 -22.01 -35.61 16.72
N ILE A 452 -22.63 -34.49 17.15
CA ILE A 452 -23.64 -33.77 16.36
C ILE A 452 -23.00 -32.67 15.47
N LEU A 453 -21.86 -32.10 15.90
CA LEU A 453 -21.10 -31.11 15.11
C LEU A 453 -20.07 -31.73 14.15
N VAL A 454 -19.67 -33.00 14.35
CA VAL A 454 -18.60 -33.66 13.58
C VAL A 454 -19.11 -34.47 12.37
N ASN A 455 -20.42 -34.72 12.25
CA ASN A 455 -20.98 -35.52 11.15
C ASN A 455 -21.46 -34.74 9.90
N SER A 456 -21.17 -33.44 9.79
CA SER A 456 -21.28 -32.71 8.51
C SER A 456 -19.91 -32.44 7.85
N ALA A 457 -18.85 -33.08 8.36
CA ALA A 457 -17.47 -33.02 7.85
C ALA A 457 -17.23 -33.97 6.67
N LYS A 458 -18.11 -33.93 5.66
CA LYS A 458 -17.87 -34.49 4.31
C LYS A 458 -18.32 -33.46 3.27
N GLY A 459 -17.49 -32.44 3.07
CA GLY A 459 -17.68 -31.41 2.06
C GLY A 459 -16.34 -30.73 1.80
N SER A 460 -15.58 -31.29 0.86
CA SER A 460 -14.30 -30.80 0.36
C SER A 460 -14.46 -29.42 -0.31
N GLU A 461 -14.08 -28.32 0.37
CA GLU A 461 -13.80 -27.04 -0.30
C GLU A 461 -12.59 -26.34 0.36
N LEU A 462 -11.45 -26.98 0.08
CA LEU A 462 -10.04 -26.61 0.16
C LEU A 462 -9.71 -25.10 0.29
N GLU A 463 -9.24 -24.69 1.48
CA GLU A 463 -8.38 -23.50 1.65
C GLU A 463 -7.06 -23.73 0.87
N TRP A 464 -6.73 -22.80 -0.02
CA TRP A 464 -5.48 -22.85 -0.79
C TRP A 464 -4.28 -22.71 0.13
N ASN A 465 -3.39 -23.70 0.14
CA ASN A 465 -2.14 -23.62 0.89
C ASN A 465 -1.05 -22.85 0.10
N ALA A 466 0.07 -22.50 0.75
CA ALA A 466 1.14 -21.73 0.13
C ALA A 466 1.84 -22.48 -1.03
N GLU A 467 1.86 -23.82 -1.01
CA GLU A 467 2.45 -24.65 -2.05
C GLU A 467 1.57 -24.70 -3.30
N GLU A 468 0.26 -24.86 -3.14
CA GLU A 468 -0.73 -24.81 -4.22
C GLU A 468 -0.69 -23.44 -4.92
N GLN A 469 -0.54 -22.35 -4.16
CA GLN A 469 -0.37 -21.02 -4.73
C GLN A 469 0.91 -20.92 -5.58
N LYS A 470 2.03 -21.46 -5.10
CA LYS A 470 3.28 -21.52 -5.89
C LYS A 470 3.11 -22.37 -7.16
N LEU A 471 2.40 -23.49 -7.09
CA LEU A 471 2.10 -24.33 -8.25
C LEU A 471 1.23 -23.58 -9.28
N LEU A 472 0.23 -22.82 -8.83
CA LEU A 472 -0.59 -22.00 -9.72
C LEU A 472 0.23 -20.91 -10.41
N GLU A 473 1.10 -20.21 -9.69
CA GLU A 473 1.99 -19.19 -10.27
C GLU A 473 2.98 -19.80 -11.28
N ALA A 474 3.52 -20.98 -11.00
CA ALA A 474 4.37 -21.73 -11.93
C ALA A 474 3.59 -22.19 -13.18
N ALA A 475 2.38 -22.71 -13.01
CA ALA A 475 1.50 -23.13 -14.11
C ALA A 475 1.15 -21.95 -15.02
N LEU A 476 0.86 -20.77 -14.45
CA LEU A 476 0.50 -19.58 -15.21
C LEU A 476 1.68 -19.01 -16.02
N LYS A 477 2.92 -19.20 -15.57
CA LYS A 477 4.13 -18.89 -16.35
C LYS A 477 4.35 -19.91 -17.46
N LYS A 478 4.10 -21.19 -17.20
CA LYS A 478 4.30 -22.28 -18.15
C LYS A 478 3.28 -22.27 -19.29
N PHE A 479 2.02 -21.93 -18.99
CA PHE A 479 0.91 -21.91 -19.95
C PHE A 479 0.43 -20.47 -20.20
N PRO A 480 1.01 -19.78 -21.21
CA PRO A 480 0.65 -18.40 -21.55
C PRO A 480 -0.78 -18.29 -22.08
N SER A 481 -1.31 -17.07 -22.15
CA SER A 481 -2.69 -16.81 -22.60
C SER A 481 -2.98 -17.20 -24.06
N SER A 482 -1.97 -17.52 -24.85
CA SER A 482 -2.08 -17.96 -26.24
C SER A 482 -2.45 -19.43 -26.39
N ASP A 483 -2.32 -20.24 -25.33
CA ASP A 483 -2.65 -21.67 -25.36
C ASP A 483 -4.18 -21.88 -25.29
N PRO A 484 -4.81 -22.51 -26.31
CA PRO A 484 -6.24 -22.80 -26.31
C PRO A 484 -6.69 -23.68 -25.13
N ALA A 485 -5.83 -24.60 -24.68
CA ALA A 485 -6.11 -25.53 -23.59
C ALA A 485 -5.52 -25.07 -22.25
N ARG A 486 -5.16 -23.78 -22.13
CA ARG A 486 -4.47 -23.20 -20.96
C ARG A 486 -5.04 -23.66 -19.62
N TRP A 487 -6.36 -23.58 -19.44
CA TRP A 487 -6.99 -23.89 -18.16
C TRP A 487 -7.06 -25.40 -17.87
N GLU A 488 -7.05 -26.26 -18.88
CA GLU A 488 -6.88 -27.71 -18.71
C GLU A 488 -5.47 -28.01 -18.22
N ASN A 489 -4.48 -27.43 -18.89
CA ASN A 489 -3.08 -27.60 -18.54
C ASN A 489 -2.76 -27.06 -17.13
N VAL A 490 -3.30 -25.90 -16.77
CA VAL A 490 -3.16 -25.32 -15.42
C VAL A 490 -3.85 -26.18 -14.36
N ALA A 491 -5.08 -26.66 -14.62
CA ALA A 491 -5.81 -27.53 -13.69
C ALA A 491 -5.05 -28.83 -13.42
N ASN A 492 -4.55 -29.47 -14.49
CA ASN A 492 -3.75 -30.69 -14.40
C ASN A 492 -2.42 -30.46 -13.65
N PHE A 493 -1.79 -29.30 -13.84
CA PHE A 493 -0.53 -28.97 -13.17
C PHE A 493 -0.69 -28.70 -11.67
N VAL A 494 -1.80 -28.09 -11.25
CA VAL A 494 -2.06 -27.74 -9.84
C VAL A 494 -2.77 -28.87 -9.08
N GLY A 495 -3.42 -29.80 -9.78
CA GLY A 495 -4.25 -30.85 -9.16
C GLY A 495 -5.58 -30.33 -8.64
N LYS A 496 -6.09 -29.23 -9.20
CA LYS A 496 -7.37 -28.59 -8.85
C LYS A 496 -8.25 -28.45 -10.07
N SER A 497 -9.55 -28.25 -9.89
CA SER A 497 -10.46 -28.02 -11.00
C SER A 497 -10.16 -26.69 -11.72
N LYS A 498 -10.49 -26.61 -13.02
CA LYS A 498 -10.40 -25.36 -13.80
C LYS A 498 -11.06 -24.18 -13.06
N LYS A 499 -12.23 -24.43 -12.46
CA LYS A 499 -13.01 -23.42 -11.73
C LYS A 499 -12.27 -22.91 -10.48
N GLU A 500 -11.62 -23.78 -9.73
CA GLU A 500 -10.85 -23.39 -8.54
C GLU A 500 -9.61 -22.56 -8.91
N CYS A 501 -8.85 -22.97 -9.94
CA CYS A 501 -7.68 -22.22 -10.41
C CYS A 501 -8.06 -20.81 -10.89
N ILE A 502 -9.14 -20.69 -11.68
CA ILE A 502 -9.64 -19.39 -12.16
C ILE A 502 -10.08 -18.52 -10.98
N ARG A 503 -10.88 -19.07 -10.07
CA ARG A 503 -11.39 -18.35 -8.88
C ARG A 503 -10.23 -17.84 -8.02
N ARG A 504 -9.19 -18.66 -7.82
CA ARG A 504 -8.00 -18.27 -7.06
C ARG A 504 -7.24 -17.15 -7.75
N LEU A 505 -7.05 -17.22 -9.06
CA LEU A 505 -6.38 -16.18 -9.83
C LEU A 505 -7.14 -14.83 -9.73
N VAL A 506 -8.47 -14.85 -9.88
CA VAL A 506 -9.29 -13.64 -9.75
C VAL A 506 -9.12 -13.01 -8.37
N ASN A 507 -9.17 -13.82 -7.31
CA ASN A 507 -8.96 -13.34 -5.94
C ASN A 507 -7.55 -12.79 -5.72
N TYR A 508 -6.52 -13.45 -6.25
CA TYR A 508 -5.13 -13.02 -6.15
C TYR A 508 -4.88 -11.70 -6.89
N LEU A 509 -5.37 -11.55 -8.13
CA LEU A 509 -5.26 -10.31 -8.89
C LEU A 509 -5.98 -9.15 -8.21
N GLN A 510 -7.15 -9.41 -7.63
CA GLN A 510 -7.90 -8.38 -6.89
C GLN A 510 -7.18 -7.95 -5.61
N TYR A 511 -6.41 -8.84 -4.98
CA TYR A 511 -5.54 -8.52 -3.84
C TYR A 511 -4.31 -7.71 -4.27
N CYS A 512 -3.63 -8.12 -5.34
CA CYS A 512 -2.46 -7.40 -5.88
C CYS A 512 -2.81 -5.98 -6.38
N CYS A 513 -3.95 -5.80 -7.07
CA CYS A 513 -4.39 -4.47 -7.51
C CYS A 513 -4.73 -3.52 -6.35
N LYS A 514 -5.08 -4.04 -5.16
CA LYS A 514 -5.37 -3.23 -3.98
C LYS A 514 -4.12 -2.84 -3.19
N ILE A 515 -3.05 -3.63 -3.27
CA ILE A 515 -1.81 -3.38 -2.51
C ILE A 515 -0.79 -2.56 -3.31
N PHE A 516 -0.74 -2.72 -4.63
CA PHE A 516 0.17 -1.99 -5.50
C PHE A 516 -0.60 -1.22 -6.58
N PRO A 517 -1.16 -0.04 -6.26
CA PRO A 517 -1.91 0.77 -7.24
C PRO A 517 -1.02 1.37 -8.35
N THR A 518 0.31 1.25 -8.25
CA THR A 518 1.30 1.92 -9.10
C THR A 518 2.00 1.03 -10.13
N THR A 519 1.65 -0.25 -10.27
CA THR A 519 2.17 -1.08 -11.37
C THR A 519 1.37 -0.82 -12.66
N SER A 520 1.86 0.10 -13.47
CA SER A 520 1.31 0.52 -14.77
C SER A 520 1.35 -0.56 -15.88
N LEU A 521 1.85 -1.76 -15.59
CA LEU A 521 2.11 -2.80 -16.58
C LEU A 521 0.94 -3.76 -16.88
N LEU A 522 -0.24 -3.60 -16.26
CA LEU A 522 -1.37 -4.54 -16.44
C LEU A 522 -2.74 -3.90 -16.75
N LYS A 523 -2.84 -2.57 -16.94
CA LYS A 523 -4.11 -1.89 -17.24
C LYS A 523 -4.58 -1.97 -18.71
N GLY A 524 -3.92 -2.74 -19.57
CA GLY A 524 -4.15 -2.74 -21.03
C GLY A 524 -5.19 -3.71 -21.59
N ARG A 525 -5.90 -4.54 -20.81
CA ARG A 525 -6.71 -5.65 -21.40
C ARG A 525 -8.14 -5.85 -20.89
N CYS A 526 -8.67 -4.95 -20.06
CA CYS A 526 -10.03 -5.05 -19.53
C CYS A 526 -10.91 -3.88 -19.98
N ARG A 527 -11.07 -3.69 -21.29
CA ARG A 527 -12.16 -2.90 -21.89
C ARG A 527 -12.58 -3.59 -23.18
N GLY A 528 -13.64 -4.39 -23.12
CA GLY A 528 -14.25 -5.06 -24.26
C GLY A 528 -15.25 -6.12 -23.81
N ARG A 529 -16.52 -5.95 -24.20
CA ARG A 529 -17.69 -6.81 -23.93
C ARG A 529 -18.36 -6.62 -22.57
N LYS A 530 -19.19 -5.58 -22.46
CA LYS A 530 -20.62 -5.81 -22.29
C LYS A 530 -21.23 -5.96 -23.68
#